data_AF-A0A2N0TUG3-F1
#
_entry.id   AF-A0A2N0TUG3-F1
#
_cell.length_a   1.000
_cell.length_b   1.000
_cell.length_c   1.000
_cell.angle_alpha   90.00
_cell.angle_beta   90.00
_cell.angle_gamma   90.00
#
_symmetry.space_group_name_H-M   'P 1'
#
loop_
_entity.id
_entity.type
_entity.pdbx_description
1 polymer ?
#
loop_
_entity_poly.entity_id
_entity_poly.type
_entity_poly.pdbx_seq_one_letter_code
_entity_poly.pdbx_strand_id
1 'polypeptide(L)'
;MLYVDPHSSKIQKAKYNFLKKIKPRVISKIEDLPEGELKDYFDDNLTPKLDDILVGLPSVIYPLNEELKNDIDAIPGLKDAIIDVLDYDDFIIKRKEKYCAYHLAEEINIRSCVYCNLNYAVTIREKGENLIRPDFDHFLDKGTNPLLRLSFFNLIPSCGTCNQKLKNTIHFEYGVQQHPYEDDLLDDFHFSYRYNNRSADGLEIILNQEEPDGKIGKSFEDLKMIKIYNGYTQELYDLLKIRQTFSDKYLANLGSQVLHGLKISDEELYRLAFGTYLSKEDYINRPFSKFKRDILGELGIIKE
;
A
#
# COMPACT_ATOMS: atom_id res chain seq x y z
N MET A 1 5.20 -6.48 -2.88
CA MET A 1 4.54 -5.23 -2.47
C MET A 1 5.35 -4.61 -1.34
N LEU A 2 5.16 -3.33 -1.01
CA LEU A 2 5.84 -2.72 0.14
C LEU A 2 5.14 -3.07 1.45
N TYR A 3 5.92 -3.38 2.47
CA TYR A 3 5.43 -3.48 3.84
C TYR A 3 5.24 -2.09 4.44
N VAL A 4 4.14 -1.91 5.16
CA VAL A 4 3.81 -0.69 5.89
C VAL A 4 3.59 -1.08 7.35
N ASP A 5 4.57 -0.78 8.20
CA ASP A 5 4.54 -1.15 9.61
C ASP A 5 3.28 -0.59 10.31
N PRO A 6 2.34 -1.46 10.74
CA PRO A 6 1.11 -1.05 11.41
C PRO A 6 1.38 -0.45 12.80
N HIS A 7 2.55 -0.71 13.40
CA HIS A 7 2.95 -0.24 14.72
C HIS A 7 3.73 1.07 14.67
N SER A 8 4.13 1.53 13.49
CA SER A 8 4.78 2.83 13.33
C SER A 8 3.92 3.96 13.91
N SER A 9 4.57 4.94 14.53
CA SER A 9 3.88 6.07 15.19
C SER A 9 2.91 6.80 14.26
N LYS A 10 3.28 6.90 12.98
CA LYS A 10 2.46 7.47 11.90
C LYS A 10 1.17 6.69 11.68
N ILE A 11 1.27 5.37 11.50
CA ILE A 11 0.11 4.52 11.24
C ILE A 11 -0.78 4.39 12.48
N GLN A 12 -0.20 4.29 13.67
CA GLN A 12 -0.97 4.30 14.93
C GLN A 12 -1.76 5.60 15.13
N LYS A 13 -1.17 6.75 14.80
CA LYS A 13 -1.87 8.04 14.85
C LYS A 13 -3.03 8.10 13.84
N ALA A 14 -2.79 7.69 12.60
CA ALA A 14 -3.83 7.64 11.56
C ALA A 14 -4.97 6.67 11.93
N LYS A 15 -4.63 5.48 12.46
CA LYS A 15 -5.58 4.49 12.98
C LYS A 15 -6.47 5.07 14.07
N TYR A 16 -5.87 5.72 15.08
CA TYR A 16 -6.61 6.35 16.17
C TYR A 16 -7.56 7.44 15.67
N ASN A 17 -7.08 8.33 14.80
CA ASN A 17 -7.89 9.41 14.25
C ASN A 17 -9.03 8.88 13.37
N PHE A 18 -8.75 7.87 12.53
CA PHE A 18 -9.75 7.18 11.74
C PHE A 18 -10.86 6.63 12.64
N LEU A 19 -10.53 5.86 13.67
CA LEU A 19 -11.53 5.30 14.60
C LEU A 19 -12.34 6.41 15.26
N LYS A 20 -11.67 7.43 15.82
CA LYS A 20 -12.29 8.56 16.51
C LYS A 20 -13.28 9.33 15.64
N LYS A 21 -13.05 9.39 14.32
CA LYS A 21 -13.87 10.16 13.37
C LYS A 21 -14.92 9.33 12.65
N ILE A 22 -14.67 8.04 12.44
CA ILE A 22 -15.57 7.13 11.72
C ILE A 22 -16.53 6.43 12.66
N LYS A 23 -16.07 5.93 13.82
CA LYS A 23 -16.93 5.17 14.76
C LYS A 23 -18.22 5.90 15.13
N PRO A 24 -18.21 7.21 15.52
CA PRO A 24 -19.46 7.90 15.86
C PRO A 24 -20.44 8.02 14.68
N ARG A 25 -19.93 8.09 13.44
CA ARG A 25 -20.78 8.13 12.24
C ARG A 25 -21.45 6.79 12.00
N VAL A 26 -20.71 5.70 12.20
CA VAL A 26 -21.23 4.34 12.07
C VAL A 26 -22.29 4.09 13.14
N ILE A 27 -22.01 4.44 14.39
CA ILE A 27 -22.98 4.31 15.51
C ILE A 27 -24.25 5.11 15.22
N SER A 28 -24.13 6.38 14.81
CA SER A 28 -25.31 7.19 14.45
C SER A 28 -26.16 6.54 13.37
N LYS A 29 -25.55 5.90 12.36
CA LYS A 29 -26.31 5.17 11.32
C LYS A 29 -26.98 3.91 11.86
N ILE A 30 -26.38 3.24 12.83
CA ILE A 30 -26.98 2.08 13.53
C ILE A 30 -28.17 2.54 14.37
N GLU A 31 -28.05 3.66 15.09
CA GLU A 31 -29.11 4.25 15.89
C GLU A 31 -30.31 4.71 15.02
N ASP A 32 -30.05 5.12 13.78
CA ASP A 32 -31.09 5.52 12.81
C ASP A 32 -31.82 4.32 12.15
N LEU A 33 -31.37 3.08 12.38
CA LEU A 33 -32.06 1.89 11.84
C LEU A 33 -33.46 1.75 12.48
N PRO A 34 -34.48 1.30 11.72
CA PRO A 34 -35.77 0.97 12.30
C PRO A 34 -35.65 -0.15 13.34
N GLU A 35 -36.41 -0.05 14.43
CA GLU A 35 -36.54 -1.12 15.43
C GLU A 35 -36.96 -2.45 14.78
N GLY A 36 -36.31 -3.54 15.20
CA GLY A 36 -36.56 -4.88 14.69
C GLY A 36 -35.27 -5.71 14.55
N GLU A 37 -35.40 -6.87 13.90
CA GLU A 37 -34.36 -7.91 13.81
C GLU A 37 -32.99 -7.39 13.33
N LEU A 38 -32.97 -6.49 12.33
CA LEU A 38 -31.72 -5.90 11.86
C LEU A 38 -31.07 -5.04 12.94
N LYS A 39 -31.83 -4.13 13.56
CA LYS A 39 -31.31 -3.27 14.61
C LYS A 39 -30.79 -4.08 15.80
N ASP A 40 -31.56 -5.08 16.24
CA ASP A 40 -31.16 -6.00 17.30
C ASP A 40 -29.84 -6.70 16.93
N TYR A 41 -29.70 -7.18 15.68
CA TYR A 41 -28.46 -7.79 15.21
C TYR A 41 -27.27 -6.82 15.27
N PHE A 42 -27.44 -5.57 14.83
CA PHE A 42 -26.38 -4.56 14.91
C PHE A 42 -25.99 -4.27 16.36
N ASP A 43 -26.96 -4.09 17.24
CA ASP A 43 -26.73 -3.75 18.65
C ASP A 43 -26.05 -4.89 19.41
N ASP A 44 -26.44 -6.15 19.16
CA ASP A 44 -25.94 -7.32 19.87
C ASP A 44 -24.65 -7.91 19.29
N ASN A 45 -24.45 -7.84 17.96
CA ASN A 45 -23.36 -8.57 17.28
C ASN A 45 -22.29 -7.66 16.67
N LEU A 46 -22.67 -6.51 16.08
CA LEU A 46 -21.73 -5.64 15.36
C LEU A 46 -21.18 -4.52 16.23
N THR A 47 -22.03 -3.83 16.99
CA THR A 47 -21.64 -2.70 17.86
C THR A 47 -20.56 -3.10 18.88
N PRO A 48 -20.62 -4.26 19.56
CA PRO A 48 -19.57 -4.69 20.48
C PRO A 48 -18.22 -4.95 19.80
N LYS A 49 -18.24 -5.34 18.53
CA LYS A 49 -17.05 -5.69 17.72
C LYS A 49 -16.58 -4.55 16.81
N LEU A 50 -17.19 -3.37 16.92
CA LEU A 50 -17.00 -2.28 15.96
C LEU A 50 -15.57 -1.74 15.90
N ASP A 51 -14.85 -1.72 17.02
CA ASP A 51 -13.44 -1.29 17.03
C ASP A 51 -12.56 -2.28 16.27
N ASP A 52 -12.81 -3.58 16.44
CA ASP A 52 -12.11 -4.60 15.68
C ASP A 52 -12.47 -4.48 14.20
N ILE A 53 -13.75 -4.36 13.83
CA ILE A 53 -14.17 -4.17 12.43
C ILE A 53 -13.48 -2.95 11.80
N LEU A 54 -13.44 -1.81 12.49
CA LEU A 54 -12.90 -0.57 11.90
C LEU A 54 -11.38 -0.52 11.89
N VAL A 55 -10.69 -1.07 12.90
CA VAL A 55 -9.24 -0.87 13.07
C VAL A 55 -8.47 -2.07 13.64
N GLY A 56 -9.08 -3.24 13.73
CA GLY A 56 -8.41 -4.50 14.05
C GLY A 56 -7.36 -4.85 12.99
N LEU A 57 -6.24 -5.43 13.42
CA LEU A 57 -5.21 -5.90 12.49
C LEU A 57 -5.79 -6.99 11.56
N PRO A 58 -5.18 -7.24 10.38
CA PRO A 58 -5.59 -8.30 9.45
C PRO A 58 -5.94 -9.64 10.13
N SER A 59 -5.07 -10.10 11.04
CA SER A 59 -5.24 -11.33 11.83
C SER A 59 -6.44 -11.35 12.77
N VAL A 60 -7.09 -10.21 12.99
CA VAL A 60 -8.31 -10.04 13.78
C VAL A 60 -9.51 -9.83 12.86
N ILE A 61 -9.43 -8.90 11.90
CA ILE A 61 -10.57 -8.51 11.07
C ILE A 61 -11.01 -9.57 10.08
N TYR A 62 -10.09 -10.35 9.52
CA TYR A 62 -10.44 -11.34 8.51
C TYR A 62 -11.11 -12.58 9.11
N PRO A 63 -10.64 -13.16 10.23
CA PRO A 63 -11.40 -14.20 10.94
C PRO A 63 -12.77 -13.72 11.37
N LEU A 64 -12.88 -12.48 11.87
CA LEU A 64 -14.17 -11.90 12.26
C LEU A 64 -15.14 -11.75 11.07
N ASN A 65 -14.62 -11.33 9.90
CA ASN A 65 -15.42 -11.24 8.69
C ASN A 65 -15.97 -12.61 8.27
N GLU A 66 -15.14 -13.67 8.35
CA GLU A 66 -15.60 -15.03 8.03
C GLU A 66 -16.58 -15.58 9.08
N GLU A 67 -16.40 -15.27 10.38
CA GLU A 67 -17.33 -15.64 11.45
C GLU A 67 -18.75 -15.12 11.16
N LEU A 68 -18.86 -13.84 10.79
CA LEU A 68 -20.14 -13.16 10.59
C LEU A 68 -20.72 -13.36 9.19
N LYS A 69 -19.97 -13.96 8.27
CA LYS A 69 -20.37 -14.15 6.87
C LYS A 69 -21.66 -14.97 6.72
N ASN A 70 -21.78 -16.03 7.52
CA ASN A 70 -22.96 -16.89 7.49
C ASN A 70 -24.23 -16.12 7.86
N ASP A 71 -24.15 -15.23 8.85
CA ASP A 71 -25.29 -14.39 9.25
C ASP A 71 -25.65 -13.39 8.15
N ILE A 72 -24.65 -12.77 7.52
CA ILE A 72 -24.83 -11.81 6.42
C ILE A 72 -25.57 -12.45 5.24
N ASP A 73 -25.26 -13.71 4.94
CA ASP A 73 -25.90 -14.46 3.87
C ASP A 73 -27.29 -15.01 4.27
N ALA A 74 -27.49 -15.32 5.56
CA ALA A 74 -28.73 -15.92 6.07
C ALA A 74 -29.84 -14.91 6.40
N ILE A 75 -29.49 -13.73 6.93
CA ILE A 75 -30.45 -12.73 7.41
C ILE A 75 -30.83 -11.79 6.26
N PRO A 76 -32.11 -11.78 5.82
CA PRO A 76 -32.54 -10.94 4.71
C PRO A 76 -32.31 -9.45 4.96
N GLY A 77 -31.66 -8.77 4.01
CA GLY A 77 -31.40 -7.34 4.07
C GLY A 77 -30.21 -6.93 4.96
N LEU A 78 -29.60 -7.85 5.71
CA LEU A 78 -28.45 -7.53 6.57
C LEU A 78 -27.26 -7.01 5.78
N LYS A 79 -26.95 -7.63 4.63
CA LYS A 79 -25.89 -7.16 3.73
C LYS A 79 -26.07 -5.70 3.31
N ASP A 80 -27.29 -5.33 2.91
CA ASP A 80 -27.59 -3.97 2.45
C ASP A 80 -27.52 -2.97 3.62
N ALA A 81 -28.04 -3.35 4.78
CA ALA A 81 -27.93 -2.55 5.99
C ALA A 81 -26.46 -2.33 6.41
N ILE A 82 -25.59 -3.35 6.29
CA ILE A 82 -24.15 -3.22 6.56
C ILE A 82 -23.50 -2.27 5.56
N ILE A 83 -23.86 -2.36 4.28
CA ILE A 83 -23.34 -1.45 3.24
C ILE A 83 -23.72 0.00 3.56
N ASP A 84 -24.95 0.23 3.99
CA ASP A 84 -25.48 1.56 4.35
C ASP A 84 -24.82 2.12 5.61
N VAL A 85 -24.61 1.27 6.63
CA VAL A 85 -23.96 1.65 7.89
C VAL A 85 -22.45 1.88 7.70
N LEU A 86 -21.76 0.98 7.01
CA LEU A 86 -20.33 1.06 6.66
C LEU A 86 -20.12 1.73 5.30
N ASP A 87 -20.60 2.96 5.22
CA ASP A 87 -20.69 3.75 4.00
C ASP A 87 -19.33 4.30 3.53
N TYR A 88 -18.57 3.42 2.87
CA TYR A 88 -17.34 3.78 2.18
C TYR A 88 -17.57 4.85 1.11
N ASP A 89 -18.72 4.84 0.46
CA ASP A 89 -18.99 5.71 -0.67
C ASP A 89 -19.14 7.18 -0.20
N ASP A 90 -19.77 7.46 0.96
CA ASP A 90 -19.71 8.78 1.61
C ASP A 90 -18.32 9.11 2.17
N PHE A 91 -17.57 8.10 2.64
CA PHE A 91 -16.20 8.31 3.14
C PHE A 91 -15.22 8.82 2.06
N ILE A 92 -15.37 8.37 0.81
CA ILE A 92 -14.48 8.81 -0.28
C ILE A 92 -14.85 10.15 -0.89
N ILE A 93 -16.07 10.66 -0.64
CA ILE A 93 -16.51 11.96 -1.14
C ILE A 93 -15.57 13.06 -0.63
N LYS A 94 -15.18 13.95 -1.56
CA LYS A 94 -14.34 15.11 -1.27
C LYS A 94 -15.09 16.10 -0.36
N ARG A 95 -14.77 16.10 0.94
CA ARG A 95 -15.34 17.02 1.96
C ARG A 95 -14.23 17.84 2.62
N LYS A 96 -14.48 19.14 2.84
CA LYS A 96 -13.50 20.05 3.45
C LYS A 96 -13.40 19.88 4.97
N GLU A 97 -14.54 19.85 5.66
CA GLU A 97 -14.61 19.87 7.12
C GLU A 97 -14.86 18.48 7.74
N LYS A 98 -15.70 17.67 7.08
CA LYS A 98 -15.99 16.29 7.50
C LYS A 98 -14.79 15.39 7.18
N TYR A 99 -14.37 14.59 8.15
CA TYR A 99 -13.31 13.59 7.95
C TYR A 99 -13.69 12.63 6.81
N CYS A 100 -12.77 12.42 5.87
CA CYS A 100 -12.97 11.66 4.66
C CYS A 100 -11.63 11.06 4.18
N ALA A 101 -11.64 10.30 3.08
CA ALA A 101 -10.46 9.61 2.55
C ALA A 101 -9.22 10.51 2.37
N TYR A 102 -9.39 11.80 2.04
CA TYR A 102 -8.26 12.73 1.93
C TYR A 102 -7.55 12.99 3.26
N HIS A 103 -8.30 13.03 4.36
CA HIS A 103 -7.74 13.20 5.70
C HIS A 103 -6.94 11.96 6.09
N LEU A 104 -7.51 10.77 5.88
CA LEU A 104 -6.81 9.51 6.12
C LEU A 104 -5.52 9.43 5.29
N ALA A 105 -5.57 9.79 4.01
CA ALA A 105 -4.41 9.72 3.12
C ALA A 105 -3.31 10.72 3.50
N GLU A 106 -3.67 11.88 4.05
CA GLU A 106 -2.71 12.85 4.59
C GLU A 106 -2.08 12.35 5.89
N GLU A 107 -2.84 11.67 6.75
CA GLU A 107 -2.33 11.13 8.02
C GLU A 107 -1.40 9.92 7.81
N ILE A 108 -1.77 9.01 6.90
CA ILE A 108 -0.91 7.88 6.49
C ILE A 108 0.36 8.40 5.80
N ASN A 109 0.27 9.52 5.08
CA ASN A 109 1.37 10.24 4.43
C ASN A 109 2.37 9.29 3.73
N ILE A 110 1.86 8.53 2.77
CA ILE A 110 2.71 7.78 1.84
C ILE A 110 2.81 8.53 0.52
N ARG A 111 3.89 8.28 -0.24
CA ARG A 111 4.17 9.03 -1.46
C ARG A 111 4.24 8.17 -2.71
N SER A 112 4.40 6.86 -2.57
CA SER A 112 4.39 5.90 -3.69
C SER A 112 3.37 4.79 -3.44
N CYS A 113 2.92 4.15 -4.51
CA CYS A 113 1.96 3.05 -4.44
C CYS A 113 2.52 1.89 -3.61
N VAL A 114 1.77 1.43 -2.60
CA VAL A 114 2.16 0.29 -1.76
C VAL A 114 2.32 -0.99 -2.57
N TYR A 115 1.47 -1.20 -3.59
CA TYR A 115 1.54 -2.43 -4.38
C TYR A 115 2.76 -2.51 -5.29
N CYS A 116 2.94 -1.51 -6.15
CA CYS A 116 3.97 -1.59 -7.18
C CYS A 116 5.27 -0.86 -6.83
N ASN A 117 5.26 0.10 -5.91
CA ASN A 117 6.33 1.08 -5.72
C ASN A 117 6.78 1.77 -7.05
N LEU A 118 5.95 1.77 -8.11
CA LEU A 118 6.32 2.29 -9.43
C LEU A 118 5.76 3.69 -9.69
N ASN A 119 4.60 4.00 -9.11
CA ASN A 119 3.91 5.27 -9.30
C ASN A 119 3.88 6.08 -8.02
N TYR A 120 3.90 7.41 -8.15
CA TYR A 120 3.55 8.30 -7.05
C TYR A 120 2.08 8.07 -6.65
N ALA A 121 1.84 8.16 -5.35
CA ALA A 121 0.55 7.99 -4.70
C ALA A 121 0.41 9.06 -3.60
N VAL A 122 0.78 10.29 -3.95
CA VAL A 122 0.88 11.42 -3.02
C VAL A 122 -0.50 11.97 -2.64
N THR A 123 -0.57 12.54 -1.45
CA THR A 123 -1.70 13.34 -0.99
C THR A 123 -1.36 14.82 -1.05
N ILE A 124 -2.22 15.63 -1.64
CA ILE A 124 -2.10 17.09 -1.65
C ILE A 124 -3.40 17.69 -1.14
N ARG A 125 -3.29 18.40 -0.02
CA ARG A 125 -4.35 19.25 0.55
C ARG A 125 -3.77 20.63 0.80
N GLU A 126 -4.45 21.68 0.33
CA GLU A 126 -4.00 23.07 0.51
C GLU A 126 -5.13 23.94 1.04
N LYS A 127 -4.92 24.64 2.17
CA LYS A 127 -5.89 25.61 2.73
C LYS A 127 -7.33 25.05 2.82
N GLY A 128 -7.47 23.77 3.16
CA GLY A 128 -8.76 23.08 3.24
C GLY A 128 -9.33 22.58 1.90
N GLU A 129 -8.60 22.73 0.80
CA GLU A 129 -8.90 22.12 -0.49
C GLU A 129 -8.20 20.76 -0.64
N ASN A 130 -8.98 19.75 -1.01
CA ASN A 130 -8.51 18.38 -1.22
C ASN A 130 -8.21 18.16 -2.71
N LEU A 131 -6.95 18.15 -3.14
CA LEU A 131 -6.62 18.13 -4.58
C LEU A 131 -6.48 16.70 -5.11
N ILE A 132 -5.50 15.97 -4.59
CA ILE A 132 -5.22 14.59 -4.99
C ILE A 132 -4.93 13.72 -3.77
N ARG A 133 -5.19 12.43 -3.90
CA ARG A 133 -4.85 11.38 -2.94
C ARG A 133 -4.61 10.07 -3.70
N PRO A 134 -3.94 9.08 -3.09
CA PRO A 134 -4.01 7.70 -3.56
C PRO A 134 -5.44 7.18 -3.58
N ASP A 135 -5.68 6.15 -4.38
CA ASP A 135 -6.84 5.29 -4.19
C ASP A 135 -6.69 4.52 -2.88
N PHE A 136 -7.81 4.19 -2.23
CA PHE A 136 -7.83 3.18 -1.19
C PHE A 136 -8.47 1.93 -1.77
N ASP A 137 -7.62 1.02 -2.25
CA ASP A 137 -8.07 -0.30 -2.68
C ASP A 137 -8.51 -1.11 -1.46
N HIS A 138 -9.54 -1.92 -1.61
CA HIS A 138 -9.94 -2.88 -0.60
C HIS A 138 -9.17 -4.17 -0.84
N PHE A 139 -8.28 -4.55 0.08
CA PHE A 139 -7.47 -5.77 -0.07
C PHE A 139 -8.39 -6.96 -0.37
N LEU A 140 -9.32 -7.26 0.53
CA LEU A 140 -10.48 -8.10 0.22
C LEU A 140 -11.62 -7.24 -0.32
N ASP A 141 -12.21 -7.67 -1.45
CA ASP A 141 -13.23 -6.90 -2.16
C ASP A 141 -14.42 -6.52 -1.27
N LYS A 142 -14.84 -5.25 -1.41
CA LYS A 142 -15.87 -4.62 -0.57
C LYS A 142 -17.30 -5.07 -0.89
N GLY A 143 -17.52 -5.72 -2.03
CA GLY A 143 -18.80 -6.24 -2.49
C GLY A 143 -19.08 -7.65 -1.97
N THR A 144 -18.05 -8.48 -1.89
CA THR A 144 -18.12 -9.81 -1.26
C THR A 144 -17.90 -9.76 0.25
N ASN A 145 -17.17 -8.76 0.77
CA ASN A 145 -16.88 -8.59 2.19
C ASN A 145 -17.39 -7.23 2.72
N PRO A 146 -18.71 -7.05 2.90
CA PRO A 146 -19.30 -5.76 3.23
C PRO A 146 -18.87 -5.23 4.61
N LEU A 147 -18.47 -6.09 5.56
CA LEU A 147 -17.92 -5.67 6.86
C LEU A 147 -16.60 -4.93 6.73
N LEU A 148 -15.85 -5.18 5.66
CA LEU A 148 -14.48 -4.67 5.50
C LEU A 148 -14.42 -3.34 4.74
N ARG A 149 -15.58 -2.74 4.43
CA ARG A 149 -15.73 -1.52 3.62
C ARG A 149 -15.02 -0.32 4.24
N LEU A 150 -15.04 -0.20 5.56
CA LEU A 150 -14.41 0.87 6.33
C LEU A 150 -13.34 0.34 7.31
N SER A 151 -12.80 -0.86 7.07
CA SER A 151 -11.70 -1.39 7.88
C SER A 151 -10.38 -0.76 7.47
N PHE A 152 -9.74 -0.02 8.36
CA PHE A 152 -8.49 0.70 8.12
C PHE A 152 -7.42 -0.18 7.46
N PHE A 153 -7.23 -1.40 7.98
CA PHE A 153 -6.20 -2.32 7.48
C PHE A 153 -6.62 -3.09 6.22
N ASN A 154 -7.88 -2.99 5.80
CA ASN A 154 -8.32 -3.46 4.48
C ASN A 154 -8.18 -2.36 3.40
N LEU A 155 -7.95 -1.10 3.79
CA LEU A 155 -7.81 0.04 2.87
C LEU A 155 -6.34 0.29 2.52
N ILE A 156 -5.91 -0.23 1.37
CA ILE A 156 -4.52 -0.13 0.90
C ILE A 156 -4.34 1.11 0.02
N PRO A 157 -3.52 2.10 0.42
CA PRO A 157 -3.28 3.25 -0.42
C PRO A 157 -2.42 2.87 -1.64
N SER A 158 -3.00 3.02 -2.82
CA SER A 158 -2.45 2.52 -4.08
C SER A 158 -2.66 3.49 -5.23
N CYS A 159 -1.97 3.27 -6.36
CA CYS A 159 -2.20 4.02 -7.59
C CYS A 159 -3.36 3.43 -8.39
N GLY A 160 -4.00 4.25 -9.22
CA GLY A 160 -5.11 3.82 -10.07
C GLY A 160 -4.74 2.70 -11.05
N THR A 161 -3.49 2.59 -11.48
CA THR A 161 -3.04 1.47 -12.32
C THR A 161 -3.13 0.14 -11.56
N CYS A 162 -2.63 0.08 -10.32
CA CYS A 162 -2.70 -1.15 -9.54
C CYS A 162 -4.13 -1.47 -9.11
N ASN A 163 -4.84 -0.49 -8.55
CA ASN A 163 -6.21 -0.69 -8.06
C ASN A 163 -7.20 -0.94 -9.20
N GLN A 164 -7.33 0.00 -10.13
CA GLN A 164 -8.45 0.03 -11.09
C GLN A 164 -8.18 -0.74 -12.39
N LYS A 165 -6.92 -1.05 -12.72
CA LYS A 165 -6.55 -1.71 -13.99
C LYS A 165 -6.02 -3.12 -13.79
N LEU A 166 -5.11 -3.31 -12.84
CA LEU A 166 -4.42 -4.59 -12.64
C LEU A 166 -5.21 -5.49 -11.69
N LYS A 167 -5.47 -5.03 -10.46
CA LYS A 167 -6.31 -5.74 -9.49
C LYS A 167 -7.74 -5.78 -9.99
N ASN A 168 -8.43 -4.64 -10.05
CA ASN A 168 -9.80 -4.49 -10.55
C ASN A 168 -10.74 -5.62 -10.07
N THR A 169 -10.97 -6.64 -10.90
CA THR A 169 -11.85 -7.79 -10.62
C THR A 169 -11.13 -9.02 -10.07
N ILE A 170 -9.80 -8.95 -9.87
CA ILE A 170 -9.02 -10.02 -9.24
C ILE A 170 -9.35 -10.03 -7.76
N HIS A 171 -9.79 -11.19 -7.28
CA HIS A 171 -10.10 -11.41 -5.88
C HIS A 171 -8.83 -11.84 -5.16
N PHE A 172 -8.39 -11.00 -4.22
CA PHE A 172 -7.41 -11.43 -3.23
C PHE A 172 -8.10 -12.20 -2.12
N GLU A 173 -7.34 -13.06 -1.48
CA GLU A 173 -7.75 -13.89 -0.36
C GLU A 173 -6.77 -13.71 0.80
N TYR A 174 -7.28 -13.73 2.02
CA TYR A 174 -6.45 -13.59 3.20
C TYR A 174 -5.52 -14.81 3.34
N GLY A 175 -4.22 -14.56 3.51
CA GLY A 175 -3.20 -15.60 3.60
C GLY A 175 -2.66 -16.10 2.24
N VAL A 176 -3.26 -15.69 1.11
CA VAL A 176 -2.81 -16.09 -0.23
C VAL A 176 -1.92 -15.02 -0.86
N GLN A 177 -2.35 -13.77 -0.89
CA GLN A 177 -1.53 -12.64 -1.35
C GLN A 177 -0.83 -11.96 -0.17
N GLN A 178 0.26 -11.24 -0.44
CA GLN A 178 1.03 -10.48 0.53
C GLN A 178 0.18 -9.30 1.03
N HIS A 179 -0.14 -9.30 2.32
CA HIS A 179 -0.87 -8.21 2.94
C HIS A 179 0.08 -7.10 3.42
N PRO A 180 0.00 -5.85 2.90
CA PRO A 180 0.98 -4.81 3.19
C PRO A 180 1.14 -4.41 4.66
N TYR A 181 0.12 -4.59 5.48
CA TYR A 181 0.15 -4.27 6.91
C TYR A 181 0.47 -5.46 7.83
N GLU A 182 0.85 -6.61 7.27
CA GLU A 182 1.11 -7.83 8.06
C GLU A 182 2.36 -8.57 7.57
N ASP A 183 2.51 -8.73 6.26
CA ASP A 183 3.56 -9.53 5.64
C ASP A 183 4.80 -8.68 5.32
N ASP A 184 5.75 -8.59 6.27
CA ASP A 184 7.08 -8.01 6.06
C ASP A 184 8.01 -8.97 5.30
N LEU A 185 7.69 -9.18 4.02
CA LEU A 185 8.41 -10.07 3.10
C LEU A 185 9.34 -9.30 2.16
N LEU A 186 9.76 -8.08 2.52
CA LEU A 186 10.55 -7.23 1.63
C LEU A 186 11.96 -7.76 1.35
N ASP A 187 12.49 -8.54 2.29
CA ASP A 187 13.83 -9.13 2.20
C ASP A 187 13.79 -10.52 1.52
N ASP A 188 12.61 -11.12 1.35
CA ASP A 188 12.41 -12.45 0.76
C ASP A 188 12.36 -12.44 -0.78
N PHE A 189 12.44 -11.26 -1.39
CA PHE A 189 12.58 -11.10 -2.83
C PHE A 189 13.51 -9.95 -3.20
N HIS A 190 14.12 -10.05 -4.35
CA HIS A 190 14.87 -8.96 -4.95
C HIS A 190 14.61 -8.86 -6.45
N PHE A 191 14.54 -7.63 -6.92
CA PHE A 191 14.60 -7.37 -8.35
C PHE A 191 16.02 -7.61 -8.86
N SER A 192 16.11 -8.22 -10.02
CA SER A 192 17.37 -8.47 -10.72
C SER A 192 17.16 -8.26 -12.21
N TYR A 193 18.16 -8.56 -13.02
CA TYR A 193 18.07 -8.40 -14.46
C TYR A 193 18.86 -9.46 -15.24
N ARG A 194 18.51 -9.59 -16.52
CA ARG A 194 19.29 -10.37 -17.49
C ARG A 194 19.30 -9.70 -18.85
N TYR A 195 20.25 -10.06 -19.68
CA TYR A 195 20.26 -9.64 -21.09
C TYR A 195 19.28 -10.49 -21.89
N ASN A 196 18.47 -9.83 -22.71
CA ASN A 196 17.45 -10.46 -23.53
C ASN A 196 17.37 -9.80 -24.91
N ASN A 197 17.83 -10.52 -25.94
CA ASN A 197 17.89 -10.06 -27.33
C ASN A 197 16.51 -9.79 -27.97
N ARG A 198 15.40 -10.07 -27.27
CA ARG A 198 14.02 -9.84 -27.75
C ARG A 198 13.43 -8.50 -27.29
N SER A 199 14.07 -7.82 -26.35
CA SER A 199 13.67 -6.48 -25.88
C SER A 199 14.35 -5.39 -26.69
N ALA A 200 13.76 -4.19 -26.74
CA ALA A 200 14.29 -3.08 -27.56
C ALA A 200 15.65 -2.57 -27.10
N ASP A 201 15.95 -2.66 -25.80
CA ASP A 201 17.21 -2.24 -25.17
C ASP A 201 18.10 -3.42 -24.75
N GLY A 202 17.68 -4.66 -25.06
CA GLY A 202 18.44 -5.86 -24.72
C GLY A 202 18.37 -6.25 -23.24
N LEU A 203 17.48 -5.65 -22.45
CA LEU A 203 17.37 -5.85 -21.01
C LEU A 203 16.02 -6.45 -20.61
N GLU A 204 16.02 -7.24 -19.55
CA GLU A 204 14.82 -7.78 -18.93
C GLU A 204 14.97 -7.73 -17.41
N ILE A 205 13.99 -7.12 -16.75
CA ILE A 205 13.88 -7.11 -15.29
C ILE A 205 13.22 -8.43 -14.86
N ILE A 206 13.83 -9.09 -13.88
CA ILE A 206 13.34 -10.34 -13.31
C ILE A 206 13.16 -10.22 -11.79
N LEU A 207 12.48 -11.21 -11.21
CA LEU A 207 12.31 -11.35 -9.77
C LEU A 207 13.01 -12.61 -9.32
N ASN A 208 13.85 -12.48 -8.30
CA ASN A 208 14.39 -13.61 -7.58
C ASN A 208 13.66 -13.69 -6.23
N GLN A 209 13.12 -14.87 -5.93
CA GLN A 209 12.36 -15.17 -4.73
C GLN A 209 12.50 -16.67 -4.42
N GLU A 210 12.43 -17.04 -3.14
CA GLU A 210 12.57 -18.44 -2.73
C GLU A 210 11.33 -19.29 -3.04
N GLU A 211 10.13 -18.71 -2.85
CA GLU A 211 8.85 -19.40 -3.01
C GLU A 211 7.97 -18.77 -4.10
N PRO A 212 8.12 -19.16 -5.39
CA PRO A 212 7.33 -18.60 -6.49
C PRO A 212 5.82 -18.84 -6.42
N ASP A 213 5.38 -19.86 -5.70
CA ASP A 213 3.96 -20.15 -5.48
C ASP A 213 3.43 -19.57 -4.15
N GLY A 214 4.31 -18.94 -3.36
CA GLY A 214 3.96 -18.29 -2.10
C GLY A 214 3.33 -16.89 -2.30
N LYS A 215 3.16 -16.17 -1.18
CA LYS A 215 2.43 -14.88 -1.16
C LYS A 215 3.01 -13.84 -2.13
N ILE A 216 4.33 -13.74 -2.21
CA ILE A 216 5.04 -12.81 -3.10
C ILE A 216 4.72 -13.16 -4.55
N GLY A 217 4.90 -14.42 -4.92
CA GLY A 217 4.65 -14.91 -6.26
C GLY A 217 3.22 -14.67 -6.72
N LYS A 218 2.23 -15.04 -5.91
CA LYS A 218 0.80 -14.78 -6.19
C LYS A 218 0.50 -13.30 -6.35
N SER A 219 1.02 -12.46 -5.45
CA SER A 219 0.86 -11.00 -5.53
C SER A 219 1.43 -10.40 -6.81
N PHE A 220 2.62 -10.86 -7.22
CA PHE A 220 3.30 -10.38 -8.42
C PHE A 220 2.64 -10.90 -9.70
N GLU A 221 2.12 -12.13 -9.68
CA GLU A 221 1.36 -12.74 -10.76
C GLU A 221 0.05 -11.97 -11.01
N ASP A 222 -0.77 -11.83 -9.97
CA ASP A 222 -2.09 -11.19 -10.03
C ASP A 222 -2.00 -9.74 -10.50
N LEU A 223 -1.07 -8.98 -9.92
CA LEU A 223 -0.87 -7.60 -10.31
C LEU A 223 0.05 -7.44 -11.53
N LYS A 224 0.53 -8.52 -12.13
CA LYS A 224 1.41 -8.51 -13.32
C LYS A 224 2.66 -7.64 -13.11
N MET A 225 3.23 -7.67 -11.91
CA MET A 225 4.30 -6.79 -11.47
C MET A 225 5.52 -6.82 -12.40
N ILE A 226 6.05 -8.00 -12.72
CA ILE A 226 7.24 -8.10 -13.59
C ILE A 226 6.95 -7.59 -15.01
N LYS A 227 5.74 -7.80 -15.53
CA LYS A 227 5.35 -7.27 -16.84
C LYS A 227 5.32 -5.74 -16.84
N ILE A 228 4.79 -5.11 -15.79
CA ILE A 228 4.76 -3.64 -15.73
C ILE A 228 6.16 -3.06 -15.52
N TYR A 229 7.01 -3.69 -14.70
CA TYR A 229 8.38 -3.24 -14.48
C TYR A 229 9.21 -3.30 -15.77
N ASN A 230 9.03 -4.34 -16.58
CA ASN A 230 9.64 -4.44 -17.91
C ASN A 230 9.14 -3.37 -18.92
N GLY A 231 8.10 -2.61 -18.58
CA GLY A 231 7.73 -1.40 -19.33
C GLY A 231 8.62 -0.19 -19.04
N TYR A 232 9.52 -0.28 -18.06
CA TYR A 232 10.41 0.80 -17.58
C TYR A 232 11.88 0.35 -17.53
N THR A 233 12.32 -0.50 -18.46
CA THR A 233 13.71 -0.99 -18.54
C THR A 233 14.74 0.13 -18.71
N GLN A 234 14.32 1.34 -19.08
CA GLN A 234 15.19 2.53 -19.12
C GLN A 234 15.73 2.88 -17.72
N GLU A 235 14.93 2.67 -16.66
CA GLU A 235 15.41 2.86 -15.28
C GLU A 235 16.55 1.87 -14.94
N LEU A 236 16.48 0.63 -15.44
CA LEU A 236 17.57 -0.34 -15.33
C LEU A 236 18.79 0.10 -16.15
N TYR A 237 18.58 0.48 -17.42
CA TYR A 237 19.64 0.91 -18.32
C TYR A 237 20.47 2.05 -17.73
N ASP A 238 19.83 3.04 -17.12
CA ASP A 238 20.51 4.16 -16.49
C ASP A 238 21.37 3.73 -15.30
N LEU A 239 20.91 2.79 -14.46
CA LEU A 239 21.72 2.23 -13.37
C LEU A 239 22.95 1.48 -13.88
N LEU A 240 22.80 0.68 -14.95
CA LEU A 240 23.92 -0.01 -15.58
C LEU A 240 24.93 0.98 -16.14
N LYS A 241 24.46 2.05 -16.79
CA LYS A 241 25.32 3.08 -17.35
C LYS A 241 26.03 3.88 -16.27
N ILE A 242 25.37 4.17 -15.16
CA ILE A 242 25.98 4.74 -13.95
C ILE A 242 27.12 3.82 -13.48
N ARG A 243 26.88 2.51 -13.34
CA ARG A 243 27.93 1.56 -12.92
C ARG A 243 29.12 1.49 -13.87
N GLN A 244 28.87 1.56 -15.18
CA GLN A 244 29.91 1.52 -16.21
C GLN A 244 30.72 2.82 -16.24
N THR A 245 30.06 3.96 -16.06
CA THR A 245 30.68 5.29 -16.16
C THR A 245 31.44 5.64 -14.88
N PHE A 246 30.88 5.27 -13.72
CA PHE A 246 31.43 5.61 -12.42
C PHE A 246 32.17 4.40 -11.84
N SER A 247 33.49 4.53 -11.70
CA SER A 247 34.27 3.61 -10.86
C SER A 247 33.93 3.81 -9.38
N ASP A 248 34.21 2.82 -8.53
CA ASP A 248 33.99 2.90 -7.08
C ASP A 248 34.64 4.16 -6.45
N LYS A 249 35.73 4.66 -7.05
CA LYS A 249 36.40 5.91 -6.65
C LYS A 249 35.57 7.17 -6.91
N TYR A 250 34.73 7.19 -7.95
CA TYR A 250 33.95 8.38 -8.29
C TYR A 250 32.88 8.68 -7.24
N LEU A 251 32.20 7.67 -6.70
CA LEU A 251 31.20 7.87 -5.65
C LEU A 251 31.85 8.39 -4.35
N ALA A 252 33.02 7.85 -3.99
CA ALA A 252 33.84 8.36 -2.89
C ALA A 252 34.31 9.81 -3.13
N ASN A 253 34.66 10.15 -4.38
CA ASN A 253 35.06 11.51 -4.77
C ASN A 253 33.88 12.49 -4.81
N LEU A 254 32.67 12.04 -5.16
CA LEU A 254 31.47 12.88 -5.16
C LEU A 254 31.19 13.43 -3.76
N GLY A 255 31.25 12.55 -2.74
CA GLY A 255 31.10 12.96 -1.34
C GLY A 255 32.24 13.85 -0.84
N SER A 256 33.49 13.53 -1.18
CA SER A 256 34.66 14.22 -0.62
C SER A 256 35.11 15.49 -1.35
N GLN A 257 34.87 15.61 -2.66
CA GLN A 257 35.37 16.72 -3.48
C GLN A 257 34.27 17.65 -4.00
N VAL A 258 33.11 17.12 -4.40
CA VAL A 258 32.03 17.92 -4.99
C VAL A 258 31.13 18.54 -3.92
N LEU A 259 30.95 17.84 -2.80
CA LEU A 259 30.14 18.31 -1.67
C LEU A 259 30.98 18.91 -0.54
N HIS A 260 32.27 19.18 -0.77
CA HIS A 260 33.16 19.75 0.23
C HIS A 260 32.63 21.11 0.72
N GLY A 261 32.14 21.15 1.96
CA GLY A 261 31.52 22.33 2.60
C GLY A 261 30.00 22.26 2.78
N LEU A 262 29.33 21.29 2.15
CA LEU A 262 27.93 20.96 2.39
C LEU A 262 27.86 19.83 3.44
N LYS A 263 27.15 20.08 4.55
CA LYS A 263 26.88 19.02 5.55
C LYS A 263 25.77 18.11 5.01
N ILE A 264 26.14 17.13 4.20
CA ILE A 264 25.22 16.14 3.60
C ILE A 264 25.57 14.76 4.18
N SER A 265 24.55 13.99 4.58
CA SER A 265 24.74 12.61 5.05
C SER A 265 24.93 11.64 3.88
N ASP A 266 25.50 10.45 4.14
CA ASP A 266 25.64 9.41 3.12
C ASP A 266 24.29 8.98 2.53
N GLU A 267 23.23 8.94 3.35
CA GLU A 267 21.85 8.67 2.90
C GLU A 267 21.32 9.75 1.96
N GLU A 268 21.59 11.02 2.25
CA GLU A 268 21.17 12.13 1.39
C GLU A 268 21.97 12.15 0.09
N LEU A 269 23.28 11.91 0.15
CA LEU A 269 24.13 11.75 -1.03
C LEU A 269 23.61 10.61 -1.93
N TYR A 270 23.32 9.45 -1.34
CA TYR A 270 22.74 8.31 -2.05
C TYR A 270 21.42 8.68 -2.74
N ARG A 271 20.52 9.35 -2.00
CA ARG A 271 19.23 9.80 -2.53
C ARG A 271 19.36 10.80 -3.67
N LEU A 272 20.35 11.68 -3.62
CA LEU A 272 20.65 12.64 -4.68
C LEU A 272 21.26 11.95 -5.90
N ALA A 273 22.20 11.03 -5.69
CA ALA A 273 22.94 10.36 -6.75
C ALA A 273 22.08 9.37 -7.55
N PHE A 274 21.26 8.57 -6.86
CA PHE A 274 20.54 7.46 -7.48
C PHE A 274 19.04 7.65 -7.53
N GLY A 275 18.53 8.70 -6.87
CA GLY A 275 17.11 8.97 -6.87
C GLY A 275 16.28 7.90 -6.16
N THR A 276 16.81 7.28 -5.12
CA THR A 276 16.15 6.23 -4.31
C THR A 276 16.58 6.36 -2.83
N TYR A 277 15.88 5.69 -1.92
CA TYR A 277 16.25 5.65 -0.50
C TYR A 277 17.09 4.41 -0.18
N LEU A 278 18.00 4.54 0.80
CA LEU A 278 18.84 3.44 1.25
C LEU A 278 18.11 2.57 2.28
N SER A 279 17.39 3.21 3.20
CA SER A 279 16.58 2.55 4.23
C SER A 279 15.27 2.01 3.65
N LYS A 280 14.91 0.79 4.07
CA LYS A 280 13.69 0.09 3.62
C LYS A 280 12.41 0.79 4.08
N GLU A 281 12.46 1.40 5.25
CA GLU A 281 11.36 2.16 5.85
C GLU A 281 10.95 3.36 4.97
N ASP A 282 11.89 3.87 4.17
CA ASP A 282 11.70 5.01 3.29
C ASP A 282 11.36 4.66 1.84
N TYR A 283 11.35 3.38 1.44
CA TYR A 283 11.02 3.01 0.05
C TYR A 283 9.64 3.52 -0.38
N ILE A 284 8.69 3.57 0.57
CA ILE A 284 7.34 4.07 0.31
C ILE A 284 7.31 5.56 -0.05
N ASN A 285 8.39 6.31 0.23
CA ASN A 285 8.47 7.74 0.01
C ASN A 285 8.88 8.11 -1.42
N ARG A 286 9.28 7.15 -2.26
CA ARG A 286 9.65 7.42 -3.66
C ARG A 286 9.47 6.20 -4.58
N PRO A 287 8.96 6.41 -5.81
CA PRO A 287 8.90 5.37 -6.82
C PRO A 287 10.27 4.75 -7.15
N PHE A 288 10.22 3.48 -7.55
CA PHE A 288 11.32 2.59 -7.89
C PHE A 288 12.33 2.36 -6.75
N SER A 289 12.01 2.71 -5.50
CA SER A 289 13.03 2.67 -4.45
C SER A 289 13.55 1.27 -4.18
N LYS A 290 12.65 0.30 -3.98
CA LYS A 290 13.03 -1.12 -3.77
C LYS A 290 13.79 -1.66 -4.98
N PHE A 291 13.24 -1.47 -6.18
CA PHE A 291 13.85 -1.90 -7.44
C PHE A 291 15.27 -1.34 -7.61
N LYS A 292 15.44 -0.03 -7.51
CA LYS A 292 16.75 0.62 -7.67
C LYS A 292 17.74 0.16 -6.61
N ARG A 293 17.30 0.03 -5.36
CA ARG A 293 18.17 -0.46 -4.28
C ARG A 293 18.67 -1.86 -4.60
N ASP A 294 17.79 -2.78 -5.00
CA ASP A 294 18.20 -4.16 -5.29
C ASP A 294 19.22 -4.23 -6.43
N ILE A 295 18.96 -3.52 -7.53
CA ILE A 295 19.88 -3.46 -8.67
C ILE A 295 21.21 -2.80 -8.28
N LEU A 296 21.20 -1.72 -7.50
CA LEU A 296 22.42 -1.06 -7.04
C LEU A 296 23.26 -1.98 -6.13
N GLY A 297 22.60 -2.81 -5.31
CA GLY A 297 23.25 -3.85 -4.52
C GLY A 297 23.87 -4.93 -5.40
N GLU A 298 23.12 -5.45 -6.37
CA GLU A 298 23.61 -6.43 -7.35
C GLU A 298 24.81 -5.92 -8.16
N LEU A 299 24.84 -4.63 -8.48
CA LEU A 299 25.96 -3.97 -9.18
C LEU A 299 27.18 -3.68 -8.28
N GLY A 300 27.07 -3.93 -6.98
CA GLY A 300 28.11 -3.66 -5.97
C GLY A 300 28.35 -2.17 -5.73
N ILE A 301 27.39 -1.31 -6.07
CA ILE A 301 27.49 0.15 -5.86
C ILE A 301 27.25 0.50 -4.39
N ILE A 302 26.29 -0.20 -3.77
CA ILE A 302 26.04 -0.13 -2.34
C ILE A 302 26.48 -1.43 -1.68
N LYS A 303 26.94 -1.33 -0.44
CA LYS A 303 27.21 -2.48 0.41
C LYS A 303 25.97 -2.78 1.24
N GLU A 304 25.70 -4.06 1.44
CA GLU A 304 24.66 -4.55 2.35
C GLU A 304 24.95 -4.18 3.81
#